data_AF-A0A183UAI6-F1
#
_entry.id   AF-A0A183UAI6-F1
#
_cell.length_a   1.000
_cell.length_b   1.000
_cell.length_c   1.000
_cell.angle_alpha   90.00
_cell.angle_beta   90.00
_cell.angle_gamma   90.00
#
_symmetry.space_group_name_H-M   'P 1'
#
loop_
_entity.id
_entity.type
_entity.pdbx_description
1 polymer ?
#
loop_
_entity_poly.entity_id
_entity_poly.type
_entity_poly.pdbx_seq_one_letter_code
_entity_poly.pdbx_strand_id
1 'polypeptide(L)'
;MERMCTCDEVRPCKDNAINSVIPCSDRCQKHAEEAGANYVMLRDCILEYRPQIVQAIECVTQELSNTCSAGPTDMQVPKRYAIGMELAFVEEISSMLTAVGVHDQVVQFIAIGRKFGHCLQDCIERETNRCADADGCELNLPSDNQIVQVVKNCAIRSGVFTTSVVQSLCECAVRSGVSSLNDICPRLVVQ
;
A
#
# COMPACT_ATOMS: atom_id res chain seq x y z
N MET A 1 3.25 -8.19 -23.89
CA MET A 1 3.20 -9.56 -23.34
C MET A 1 4.62 -9.91 -22.97
N GLU A 2 4.81 -10.47 -21.78
CA GLU A 2 6.10 -10.96 -21.30
C GLU A 2 5.90 -12.38 -20.75
N ARG A 3 6.99 -13.15 -20.65
CA ARG A 3 6.94 -14.50 -20.07
C ARG A 3 6.50 -14.40 -18.61
N MET A 4 5.71 -15.37 -18.13
CA MET A 4 5.39 -15.48 -16.72
C MET A 4 6.65 -15.80 -15.90
N CYS A 5 6.92 -15.02 -14.85
CA CYS A 5 8.03 -15.31 -13.94
C CYS A 5 7.84 -16.64 -13.21
N THR A 6 8.95 -17.26 -12.84
CA THR A 6 8.98 -18.32 -11.82
C THR A 6 8.98 -17.71 -10.42
N CYS A 7 8.54 -18.47 -9.43
CA CYS A 7 8.51 -17.99 -8.05
C CYS A 7 9.92 -17.76 -7.48
N ASP A 8 10.92 -18.48 -7.97
CA ASP A 8 12.32 -18.29 -7.58
C ASP A 8 12.91 -16.98 -8.11
N GLU A 9 12.53 -16.56 -9.33
CA GLU A 9 12.93 -15.27 -9.92
C GLU A 9 12.39 -14.09 -9.09
N VAL A 10 11.14 -14.18 -8.62
CA VAL A 10 10.48 -13.07 -7.93
C VAL A 10 10.76 -13.02 -6.43
N ARG A 11 11.13 -14.14 -5.81
CA ARG A 11 11.35 -14.21 -4.35
C ARG A 11 12.33 -13.14 -3.82
N PRO A 12 13.54 -12.95 -4.40
CA PRO A 12 14.46 -11.92 -3.94
C PRO A 12 13.86 -10.51 -4.02
N CYS A 13 13.04 -10.27 -5.04
CA CYS A 13 12.35 -8.99 -5.20
C CYS A 13 11.40 -8.70 -4.05
N LYS A 14 10.54 -9.68 -3.74
CA LYS A 14 9.56 -9.57 -2.66
C LYS A 14 10.25 -9.32 -1.32
N ASP A 15 11.29 -10.10 -1.02
CA ASP A 15 11.98 -10.01 0.26
C ASP A 15 12.68 -8.64 0.41
N ASN A 16 13.31 -8.14 -0.65
CA ASN A 16 13.93 -6.81 -0.65
C ASN A 16 12.88 -5.69 -0.58
N ALA A 17 11.74 -5.83 -1.27
CA ALA A 17 10.67 -4.85 -1.24
C ALA A 17 10.12 -4.66 0.18
N ILE A 18 9.84 -5.75 0.90
CA ILE A 18 9.35 -5.73 2.28
C ILE A 18 10.36 -5.04 3.21
N ASN A 19 11.65 -5.37 3.07
CA ASN A 19 12.70 -4.77 3.89
C ASN A 19 12.95 -3.28 3.56
N SER A 20 12.54 -2.83 2.37
CA SER A 20 12.73 -1.45 1.91
C SER A 20 11.60 -0.50 2.34
N VAL A 21 10.46 -1.00 2.81
CA VAL A 21 9.28 -0.18 3.14
C VAL A 21 9.59 0.92 4.15
N ILE A 22 10.21 0.59 5.28
CA ILE A 22 10.54 1.56 6.34
C ILE A 22 11.58 2.59 5.86
N PRO A 23 12.77 2.20 5.37
CA PRO A 23 13.77 3.18 4.95
C PRO A 23 13.28 4.06 3.78
N CYS A 24 12.46 3.52 2.87
CA CYS A 24 11.85 4.33 1.81
C CYS A 24 10.76 5.26 2.34
N SER A 25 9.99 4.83 3.34
CA SER A 25 9.04 5.73 4.02
C SER A 25 9.75 6.91 4.67
N ASP A 26 10.89 6.68 5.33
CA ASP A 26 11.70 7.73 5.96
C ASP A 26 12.25 8.72 4.91
N ARG A 27 12.64 8.24 3.73
CA ARG A 27 13.08 9.10 2.62
C ARG A 27 11.94 9.95 2.04
N CYS A 28 10.70 9.50 2.18
CA CYS A 28 9.50 10.18 1.68
C CYS A 28 8.79 11.06 2.71
N GLN A 29 9.39 11.24 3.91
CA GLN A 29 8.79 11.97 5.04
C GLN A 29 8.28 13.37 4.72
N LYS A 30 8.91 14.08 3.76
CA LYS A 30 8.50 15.43 3.34
C LYS A 30 7.01 15.52 2.97
N HIS A 31 6.41 14.46 2.45
CA HIS A 31 5.00 14.47 2.08
C HIS A 31 4.08 14.41 3.30
N ALA A 32 4.50 13.77 4.40
CA ALA A 32 3.77 13.86 5.66
C ALA A 32 3.90 15.26 6.27
N GLU A 33 5.08 15.88 6.17
CA GLU A 33 5.32 17.26 6.62
C GLU A 33 4.50 18.27 5.82
N GLU A 34 4.30 18.05 4.51
CA GLU A 34 3.37 18.83 3.66
C GLU A 34 1.92 18.81 4.19
N ALA A 35 1.51 17.74 4.89
CA ALA A 35 0.21 17.65 5.55
C ALA A 35 0.17 18.36 6.91
N GLY A 36 1.29 18.93 7.37
CA GLY A 36 1.44 19.51 8.72
C GLY A 36 1.71 18.48 9.81
N ALA A 37 2.03 17.22 9.45
CA ALA A 37 2.31 16.17 10.42
C ALA A 37 3.78 16.20 10.87
N ASN A 38 4.01 15.94 12.16
CA ASN A 38 5.30 15.48 12.66
C ASN A 38 5.50 14.03 12.21
N TYR A 39 6.38 13.83 11.21
CA TYR A 39 6.59 12.52 10.60
C TYR A 39 7.03 11.46 11.61
N VAL A 40 7.95 11.78 12.52
CA VAL A 40 8.46 10.82 13.51
C VAL A 40 7.32 10.29 14.38
N MET A 41 6.49 11.20 14.89
CA MET A 41 5.35 10.83 15.71
C MET A 41 4.30 10.02 14.93
N LEU A 42 3.99 10.42 13.70
CA LEU A 42 3.06 9.68 12.84
C LEU A 42 3.58 8.27 12.52
N ARG A 43 4.88 8.16 12.23
CA ARG A 43 5.56 6.89 11.97
C ARG A 43 5.48 5.97 13.18
N ASP A 44 5.76 6.49 14.37
CA ASP A 44 5.73 5.69 15.60
C ASP A 44 4.33 5.10 15.83
N CYS A 45 3.26 5.86 15.60
CA CYS A 45 1.88 5.35 15.66
C CYS A 45 1.58 4.25 14.65
N ILE A 46 2.10 4.34 13.42
CA ILE A 46 1.93 3.27 12.43
C ILE A 46 2.69 2.01 12.87
N LEU A 47 3.89 2.18 13.42
CA LEU A 47 4.75 1.08 13.86
C LEU A 47 4.22 0.36 15.12
N GLU A 48 3.33 0.97 15.90
CA GLU A 48 2.60 0.26 16.96
C GLU A 48 1.79 -0.93 16.42
N TYR A 49 1.30 -0.82 15.18
CA TYR A 49 0.54 -1.88 14.49
C TYR A 49 1.41 -2.76 13.60
N ARG A 50 2.74 -2.71 13.75
CA ARG A 50 3.69 -3.50 12.94
C ARG A 50 3.35 -4.99 12.88
N PRO A 51 2.98 -5.69 13.98
CA PRO A 51 2.60 -7.10 13.90
C PRO A 51 1.43 -7.36 12.94
N GLN A 52 0.40 -6.51 12.98
CA GLN A 52 -0.78 -6.61 12.13
C GLN A 52 -0.43 -6.27 10.67
N ILE A 53 0.43 -5.26 10.45
CA ILE A 53 0.95 -4.94 9.10
C ILE A 53 1.70 -6.15 8.52
N VAL A 54 2.57 -6.79 9.29
CA VAL A 54 3.31 -7.99 8.83
C VAL A 54 2.33 -9.12 8.49
N GLN A 55 1.34 -9.38 9.33
CA GLN A 55 0.29 -10.38 9.05
C GLN A 55 -0.51 -10.04 7.78
N ALA A 56 -0.80 -8.77 7.52
CA ALA A 56 -1.48 -8.33 6.30
C ALA A 56 -0.62 -8.66 5.06
N ILE A 57 0.68 -8.36 5.10
CA ILE A 57 1.63 -8.64 4.01
C ILE A 57 1.74 -10.15 3.76
N GLU A 58 1.81 -10.95 4.81
CA GLU A 58 1.84 -12.42 4.72
C GLU A 58 0.56 -12.96 4.07
N CYS A 59 -0.61 -12.46 4.49
CA CYS A 59 -1.89 -12.82 3.88
C CYS A 59 -1.92 -12.47 2.39
N VAL A 60 -1.51 -11.27 2.00
CA VAL A 60 -1.47 -10.85 0.58
C VAL A 60 -0.53 -11.76 -0.21
N THR A 61 0.63 -12.09 0.35
CA THR A 61 1.61 -12.98 -0.28
C THR A 61 1.03 -14.38 -0.51
N GLN A 62 0.23 -14.89 0.44
CA GLN A 62 -0.44 -16.19 0.32
C GLN A 62 -1.56 -16.16 -0.72
N GLU A 63 -2.42 -15.15 -0.70
CA GLU A 63 -3.53 -15.00 -1.66
C GLU A 63 -3.01 -14.83 -3.10
N LEU A 64 -1.79 -14.30 -3.27
CA LEU A 64 -1.13 -14.10 -4.57
C LEU A 64 -0.08 -15.17 -4.90
N SER A 65 -0.03 -16.29 -4.18
CA SER A 65 1.02 -17.31 -4.36
C SER A 65 1.03 -17.97 -5.75
N ASN A 66 -0.12 -17.97 -6.45
CA ASN A 66 -0.29 -18.62 -7.75
C ASN A 66 -0.05 -17.67 -8.93
N THR A 67 0.57 -16.51 -8.68
CA THR A 67 0.85 -15.48 -9.70
C THR A 67 2.21 -15.66 -10.37
N CYS A 68 3.04 -16.56 -9.84
CA CYS A 68 4.30 -17.02 -10.42
C CYS A 68 4.21 -18.52 -10.74
N SER A 69 5.03 -18.98 -11.69
CA SER A 69 5.13 -20.39 -12.06
C SER A 69 6.07 -21.14 -11.12
N ALA A 70 5.76 -22.39 -10.79
CA ALA A 70 6.62 -23.21 -9.92
C ALA A 70 7.95 -23.61 -10.58
N GLY A 71 8.04 -23.49 -11.91
CA GLY A 71 9.22 -23.79 -12.71
C GLY A 71 9.09 -23.16 -14.10
N PRO A 72 10.09 -23.35 -14.98
CA PRO A 72 10.12 -22.73 -16.30
C PRO A 72 8.83 -22.93 -17.08
N THR A 73 8.36 -21.87 -17.75
CA THR A 73 7.11 -21.86 -18.51
C THR A 73 7.21 -20.93 -19.72
N ASP A 74 6.49 -21.27 -20.80
CA ASP A 74 6.30 -20.43 -21.98
C ASP A 74 5.04 -19.56 -21.89
N MET A 75 4.29 -19.66 -20.79
CA MET A 75 3.08 -18.86 -20.56
C MET A 75 3.40 -17.37 -20.67
N GLN A 76 2.62 -16.65 -21.48
CA GLN A 76 2.75 -15.21 -21.67
C GLN A 76 1.66 -14.50 -20.86
N VAL A 77 2.04 -13.42 -20.18
CA VAL A 77 1.13 -12.58 -19.40
C VAL A 77 1.22 -11.11 -19.84
N PRO A 78 0.16 -10.31 -19.65
CA PRO A 78 0.19 -8.89 -19.96
C PRO A 78 1.18 -8.15 -19.05
N LYS A 79 2.00 -7.26 -19.64
CA LYS A 79 2.86 -6.35 -18.87
C LYS A 79 1.98 -5.43 -18.03
N ARG A 80 2.30 -5.28 -16.75
CA ARG A 80 1.54 -4.40 -15.84
C ARG A 80 2.22 -3.04 -15.70
N TYR A 81 1.40 -2.02 -15.43
CA TYR A 81 1.88 -0.67 -15.18
C TYR A 81 1.44 -0.22 -13.78
N ALA A 82 2.40 0.26 -13.00
CA ALA A 82 2.22 0.82 -11.65
C ALA A 82 1.01 1.76 -11.51
N ILE A 83 0.82 2.63 -12.50
CA ILE A 83 -0.20 3.68 -12.48
C ILE A 83 -1.63 3.14 -12.37
N GLY A 84 -1.91 1.96 -12.93
CA GLY A 84 -3.25 1.35 -12.86
C GLY A 84 -3.59 0.91 -11.44
N MET A 85 -2.62 0.30 -10.75
CA MET A 85 -2.76 -0.11 -9.36
C MET A 85 -2.92 1.09 -8.43
N GLU A 86 -2.10 2.13 -8.61
CA GLU A 86 -2.19 3.39 -7.86
C GLU A 86 -3.60 4.00 -7.96
N LEU A 87 -4.16 4.04 -9.17
CA LEU A 87 -5.50 4.57 -9.41
C LEU A 87 -6.58 3.74 -8.70
N ALA A 88 -6.52 2.41 -8.82
CA ALA A 88 -7.50 1.52 -8.20
C ALA A 88 -7.51 1.66 -6.65
N PHE A 89 -6.34 1.84 -6.02
CA PHE A 89 -6.27 2.12 -4.59
C PHE A 89 -6.91 3.47 -4.22
N VAL A 90 -6.64 4.52 -5.00
CA VAL A 90 -7.23 5.86 -4.78
C VAL A 90 -8.75 5.83 -4.94
N GLU A 91 -9.25 5.09 -5.93
CA GLU A 91 -10.68 4.90 -6.17
C GLU A 91 -11.37 4.18 -5.02
N GLU A 92 -10.80 3.08 -4.51
CA GLU A 92 -11.36 2.35 -3.36
C GLU A 92 -11.40 3.23 -2.10
N ILE A 93 -10.29 3.92 -1.78
CA ILE A 93 -10.24 4.85 -0.65
C ILE A 93 -11.30 5.95 -0.81
N SER A 94 -11.41 6.53 -2.00
CA SER A 94 -12.39 7.57 -2.30
C SER A 94 -13.82 7.07 -2.14
N SER A 95 -14.10 5.84 -2.57
CA SER A 95 -15.40 5.18 -2.41
C SER A 95 -15.78 5.03 -0.93
N MET A 96 -14.85 4.54 -0.10
CA MET A 96 -15.06 4.39 1.34
C MET A 96 -15.35 5.73 2.04
N LEU A 97 -14.61 6.78 1.67
CA LEU A 97 -14.78 8.12 2.26
C LEU A 97 -16.07 8.80 1.79
N THR A 98 -16.49 8.53 0.55
CA THR A 98 -17.79 8.99 0.02
C THR A 98 -18.93 8.35 0.79
N ALA A 99 -18.82 7.04 1.08
CA ALA A 99 -19.86 6.30 1.78
C ALA A 99 -20.12 6.82 3.21
N VAL A 100 -19.14 7.46 3.86
CA VAL A 100 -19.30 8.11 5.17
C VAL A 100 -19.44 9.64 5.09
N GLY A 101 -19.52 10.20 3.88
CA GLY A 101 -19.76 11.61 3.62
C GLY A 101 -18.63 12.54 4.07
N VAL A 102 -17.38 12.09 4.03
CA VAL A 102 -16.19 12.90 4.40
C VAL A 102 -15.23 13.16 3.24
N HIS A 103 -15.50 12.60 2.05
CA HIS A 103 -14.59 12.66 0.90
C HIS A 103 -14.04 14.07 0.61
N ASP A 104 -14.93 15.06 0.45
CA ASP A 104 -14.55 16.44 0.15
C ASP A 104 -13.67 17.07 1.24
N GLN A 105 -13.81 16.63 2.49
CA GLN A 105 -13.06 17.15 3.64
C GLN A 105 -11.63 16.61 3.68
N VAL A 106 -11.37 15.47 3.04
CA VAL A 106 -10.07 14.79 3.06
C VAL A 106 -9.39 14.71 1.69
N VAL A 107 -9.96 15.30 0.64
CA VAL A 107 -9.42 15.24 -0.73
C VAL A 107 -7.97 15.72 -0.83
N GLN A 108 -7.60 16.73 -0.05
CA GLN A 108 -6.21 17.20 0.03
C GLN A 108 -5.26 16.14 0.59
N PHE A 109 -5.72 15.34 1.56
CA PHE A 109 -4.94 14.26 2.17
C PHE A 109 -4.83 13.05 1.25
N ILE A 110 -5.85 12.78 0.42
CA ILE A 110 -5.76 11.79 -0.66
C ILE A 110 -4.65 12.18 -1.63
N ALA A 111 -4.59 13.46 -2.04
CA ALA A 111 -3.55 13.95 -2.95
C ALA A 111 -2.14 13.84 -2.34
N ILE A 112 -2.00 14.16 -1.05
CA ILE A 112 -0.72 14.02 -0.33
C ILE A 112 -0.34 12.54 -0.18
N GLY A 113 -1.29 11.69 0.22
CA GLY A 113 -1.09 10.25 0.36
C GLY A 113 -0.67 9.60 -0.95
N ARG A 114 -1.25 10.04 -2.08
CA ARG A 114 -0.83 9.63 -3.42
C ARG A 114 0.63 9.98 -3.72
N LYS A 115 1.06 11.22 -3.42
CA LYS A 115 2.47 11.63 -3.59
C LYS A 115 3.41 10.80 -2.71
N PHE A 116 3.02 10.54 -1.46
CA PHE A 116 3.80 9.69 -0.56
C PHE A 116 3.90 8.25 -1.09
N GLY A 117 2.78 7.67 -1.52
CA GLY A 117 2.73 6.32 -2.10
C GLY A 117 3.59 6.19 -3.36
N HIS A 118 3.51 7.17 -4.26
CA HIS A 118 4.35 7.22 -5.46
C HIS A 118 5.84 7.32 -5.11
N CYS A 119 6.22 8.19 -4.17
CA CYS A 119 7.60 8.29 -3.69
C CYS A 119 8.10 6.97 -3.06
N LEU A 120 7.26 6.33 -2.25
CA LEU A 120 7.57 5.05 -1.60
C LEU A 120 7.80 3.96 -2.66
N GLN A 121 6.89 3.86 -3.63
CA GLN A 121 7.00 2.92 -4.73
C GLN A 121 8.29 3.14 -5.54
N ASP A 122 8.53 4.37 -5.99
CA ASP A 122 9.74 4.74 -6.75
C ASP A 122 11.02 4.38 -5.98
N CYS A 123 11.01 4.57 -4.66
CA CYS A 123 12.15 4.21 -3.82
C CYS A 123 12.33 2.70 -3.75
N ILE A 124 11.27 1.94 -3.48
CA ILE A 124 11.32 0.48 -3.41
C ILE A 124 11.81 -0.10 -4.74
N GLU A 125 11.26 0.36 -5.87
CA GLU A 125 11.68 -0.09 -7.20
C GLU A 125 13.17 0.14 -7.45
N ARG A 126 13.75 1.23 -6.93
CA ARG A 126 15.20 1.48 -7.01
C ARG A 126 15.99 0.54 -6.12
N GLU A 127 15.57 0.33 -4.88
CA GLU A 127 16.25 -0.56 -3.92
C GLU A 127 16.18 -2.03 -4.38
N THR A 128 15.12 -2.40 -5.10
CA THR A 128 14.96 -3.75 -5.65
C THR A 128 15.53 -3.89 -7.08
N ASN A 129 16.28 -2.91 -7.59
CA ASN A 129 16.82 -2.89 -8.95
C ASN A 129 15.78 -3.15 -10.05
N ARG A 130 14.52 -2.74 -9.83
CA ARG A 130 13.40 -2.94 -10.76
C ARG A 130 13.28 -4.40 -11.21
N CYS A 131 13.15 -5.33 -10.28
CA CYS A 131 13.18 -6.77 -10.55
C CYS A 131 12.34 -7.24 -11.75
N ALA A 132 11.17 -6.65 -11.97
CA ALA A 132 10.31 -6.97 -13.12
C ALA A 132 11.00 -6.65 -14.47
N ASP A 133 11.78 -5.57 -14.55
CA ASP A 133 12.50 -5.20 -15.76
C ASP A 133 13.81 -5.99 -15.94
N ALA A 134 14.41 -6.48 -14.85
CA ALA A 134 15.72 -7.15 -14.87
C ALA A 134 15.67 -8.58 -15.46
N ASP A 135 14.59 -9.32 -15.22
CA ASP A 135 14.49 -10.75 -15.59
C ASP A 135 13.63 -11.00 -16.85
N GLY A 136 13.10 -9.94 -17.46
CA GLY A 136 12.30 -10.01 -18.70
C GLY A 136 11.05 -10.89 -18.56
N CYS A 137 10.43 -10.86 -17.38
CA CYS A 137 9.26 -11.64 -17.04
C CYS A 137 8.27 -10.82 -16.21
N GLU A 138 7.03 -11.28 -16.16
CA GLU A 138 5.93 -10.60 -15.48
C GLU A 138 5.11 -11.59 -14.63
N LEU A 139 4.45 -11.11 -13.57
CA LEU A 139 3.57 -11.94 -12.75
C LEU A 139 2.17 -12.05 -13.38
N ASN A 140 1.56 -13.23 -13.29
CA ASN A 140 0.15 -13.44 -13.66
C ASN A 140 -0.80 -12.92 -12.58
N LEU A 141 -0.73 -11.62 -12.31
CA LEU A 141 -1.53 -10.96 -11.28
C LEU A 141 -2.99 -10.80 -11.74
N PRO A 142 -3.97 -10.86 -10.82
CA PRO A 142 -5.37 -10.58 -11.11
C PRO A 142 -5.58 -9.08 -11.45
N SER A 143 -6.80 -8.64 -11.77
CA SER A 143 -7.06 -7.23 -12.10
C SER A 143 -6.70 -6.26 -10.96
N ASP A 144 -6.45 -4.98 -11.24
CA ASP A 144 -6.06 -4.01 -10.20
C ASP A 144 -7.12 -3.94 -9.08
N ASN A 145 -8.41 -3.93 -9.43
CA ASN A 145 -9.49 -3.95 -8.46
C ASN A 145 -9.50 -5.24 -7.61
N GLN A 146 -9.18 -6.39 -8.20
CA GLN A 146 -9.07 -7.64 -7.44
C GLN A 146 -7.89 -7.60 -6.46
N ILE A 147 -6.74 -7.05 -6.86
CA ILE A 147 -5.60 -6.86 -5.94
C ILE A 147 -5.98 -5.94 -4.79
N VAL A 148 -6.62 -4.81 -5.07
CA VAL A 148 -7.07 -3.86 -4.04
C VAL A 148 -7.98 -4.56 -3.03
N GLN A 149 -8.92 -5.38 -3.50
CA GLN A 149 -9.79 -6.15 -2.62
C GLN A 149 -9.03 -7.23 -1.81
N VAL A 150 -8.05 -7.92 -2.41
CA VAL A 150 -7.18 -8.85 -1.67
C VAL A 150 -6.43 -8.12 -0.55
N VAL A 151 -5.80 -6.99 -0.86
CA VAL A 151 -5.06 -6.17 0.12
C VAL A 151 -5.99 -5.67 1.23
N LYS A 152 -7.14 -5.11 0.87
CA LYS A 152 -8.15 -4.64 1.83
C LYS A 152 -8.62 -5.77 2.75
N ASN A 153 -8.98 -6.92 2.21
CA ASN A 153 -9.44 -8.07 2.98
C ASN A 153 -8.37 -8.62 3.91
N CYS A 154 -7.11 -8.69 3.46
CA CYS A 154 -5.99 -9.09 4.31
C CYS A 154 -5.71 -8.06 5.42
N ALA A 155 -5.84 -6.77 5.13
CA ALA A 155 -5.71 -5.72 6.12
C ALA A 155 -6.82 -5.75 7.18
N ILE A 156 -8.06 -6.09 6.78
CA ILE A 156 -9.18 -6.31 7.70
C ILE A 156 -8.94 -7.54 8.57
N ARG A 157 -8.59 -8.68 7.94
CA ARG A 157 -8.37 -9.97 8.63
C ARG A 157 -7.22 -9.91 9.66
N SER A 158 -6.16 -9.17 9.34
CA SER A 158 -5.03 -8.95 10.26
C SER A 158 -5.32 -7.92 11.36
N GLY A 159 -6.45 -7.21 11.27
CA GLY A 159 -6.88 -6.21 12.25
C GLY A 159 -6.25 -4.82 12.06
N VAL A 160 -5.32 -4.63 11.12
CA VAL A 160 -4.71 -3.31 10.86
C VAL A 160 -5.68 -2.34 10.19
N PHE A 161 -6.68 -2.86 9.47
CA PHE A 161 -7.72 -2.06 8.82
C PHE A 161 -9.08 -2.36 9.43
N THR A 162 -9.29 -1.89 10.65
CA THR A 162 -10.57 -1.91 11.36
C THR A 162 -10.98 -0.48 11.69
N THR A 163 -12.28 -0.25 11.93
CA THR A 163 -12.77 1.09 12.31
C THR A 163 -12.01 1.67 13.50
N SER A 164 -11.79 0.89 14.57
CA SER A 164 -11.05 1.35 15.75
C SER A 164 -9.59 1.74 15.44
N VAL A 165 -8.91 0.95 14.61
CA VAL A 165 -7.50 1.22 14.26
C VAL A 165 -7.40 2.43 13.33
N VAL A 166 -8.28 2.55 12.33
CA VAL A 166 -8.32 3.71 11.43
C VAL A 166 -8.60 5.00 12.19
N GLN A 167 -9.55 4.97 13.13
CA GLN A 167 -9.83 6.11 14.01
C GLN A 167 -8.62 6.45 14.88
N SER A 168 -7.98 5.45 15.51
CA SER A 168 -6.77 5.65 16.32
C SER A 168 -5.61 6.23 15.53
N LEU A 169 -5.38 5.78 14.30
CA LEU A 169 -4.33 6.30 13.42
C LEU A 169 -4.65 7.73 12.97
N CYS A 170 -5.91 8.03 12.66
CA CYS A 170 -6.35 9.38 12.33
C CYS A 170 -6.14 10.34 13.52
N GLU A 171 -6.52 9.92 14.72
CA GLU A 171 -6.29 10.71 15.95
C GLU A 171 -4.80 10.91 16.21
N CYS A 172 -3.96 9.92 15.89
CA CYS A 172 -2.52 10.14 15.93
C CYS A 172 -2.08 11.21 14.93
N ALA A 173 -2.59 11.19 13.70
CA ALA A 173 -2.30 12.24 12.72
C ALA A 173 -2.70 13.63 13.25
N VAL A 174 -3.85 13.75 13.92
CA VAL A 174 -4.27 14.98 14.61
C VAL A 174 -3.25 15.40 15.66
N ARG A 175 -2.86 14.49 16.57
CA ARG A 175 -1.86 14.78 17.61
C ARG A 175 -0.48 15.11 17.02
N SER A 176 -0.15 14.59 15.84
CA SER A 176 1.08 14.88 15.12
C SER A 176 1.08 16.27 14.45
N GLY A 177 -0.06 16.95 14.36
CA GLY A 177 -0.17 18.32 13.83
C GLY A 177 -1.26 18.51 12.77
N VAL A 178 -1.88 17.44 12.28
CA VAL A 178 -2.93 17.50 11.25
C VAL A 178 -4.30 17.80 11.87
N SER A 179 -4.41 18.97 12.50
CA SER A 179 -5.59 19.34 13.31
C SER A 179 -6.91 19.37 12.54
N SER A 180 -6.88 19.58 11.23
CA SER A 180 -8.08 19.57 10.37
C SER A 180 -8.76 18.19 10.28
N LEU A 181 -8.10 17.11 10.69
CA LEU A 181 -8.71 15.78 10.77
C LEU A 181 -9.55 15.55 12.04
N ASN A 182 -9.50 16.46 13.04
CA ASN A 182 -10.10 16.24 14.35
C ASN A 182 -11.59 15.84 14.30
N ASP A 183 -12.38 16.53 13.49
CA ASP A 183 -13.83 16.29 13.36
C ASP A 183 -14.15 15.16 12.37
N ILE A 184 -13.14 14.68 11.64
CA ILE A 184 -13.26 13.64 10.62
C ILE A 184 -12.96 12.27 11.21
N CYS A 185 -11.93 12.16 12.06
CA CYS A 185 -11.49 10.89 12.65
C CYS A 185 -12.65 10.04 13.22
N PRO A 186 -13.55 10.55 14.09
CA PRO A 186 -14.62 9.72 14.65
C PRO A 186 -15.67 9.26 13.62
N ARG A 187 -15.70 9.85 12.42
CA ARG A 187 -16.64 9.51 11.34
C ARG A 187 -16.09 8.45 10.39
N LEU A 188 -14.80 8.12 10.50
CA LEU A 188 -14.19 7.08 9.67
C LEU A 188 -14.75 5.71 10.08
N VAL A 189 -15.20 4.94 9.08
CA VAL A 189 -15.72 3.59 9.26
C VAL A 189 -15.14 2.70 8.15
N VAL A 190 -14.63 1.53 8.52
CA VAL A 190 -14.22 0.50 7.56
C VAL A 190 -15.45 -0.33 7.17
N GLN A 191 -15.65 -0.49 5.87
CA GLN A 191 -16.72 -1.29 5.25
C GLN A 191 -16.15 -2.54 4.61
#